data_AF-A0A1W1DY28-F1
#
_entry.id   AF-A0A1W1DY28-F1
#
_cell.length_a   1.000
_cell.length_b   1.000
_cell.length_c   1.000
_cell.angle_alpha   90.00
_cell.angle_beta   90.00
_cell.angle_gamma   90.00
#
_symmetry.space_group_name_H-M   'P 1'
#
loop_
_entity.id
_entity.type
_entity.pdbx_description
1 polymer ?
#
loop_
_entity_poly.entity_id
_entity_poly.type
_entity_poly.pdbx_seq_one_letter_code
_entity_poly.pdbx_strand_id
1 'polypeptide(L)'
;MRNSGVVAVVEGVGDHGCEYMTGGRAIILGEVGRNFGAGMSGGIAYIYNPHSTFEAMVNPIMVDLDPMDDEAQKELYQYVSNHAKFTGSAVARRIVDNWNDELKHFIKVMPKDFKRVLQQNAK
;
A
#
# COMPACT_ATOMS: atom_id res chain seq x y z
N MET A 1 -4.95 7.82 9.56
CA MET A 1 -4.34 8.88 10.40
C MET A 1 -3.22 8.30 11.27
N ARG A 2 -2.00 8.83 11.13
CA ARG A 2 -0.81 8.65 12.00
C ARG A 2 -0.43 7.21 12.37
N ASN A 3 -0.33 6.31 11.38
CA ASN A 3 0.36 5.05 11.59
C ASN A 3 1.87 5.31 11.73
N SER A 4 2.48 4.81 12.80
CA SER A 4 3.91 5.00 13.10
C SER A 4 4.69 3.69 13.23
N GLY A 5 4.10 2.54 12.89
CA GLY A 5 4.78 1.25 13.00
C GLY A 5 3.91 0.00 12.90
N VAL A 6 2.59 0.15 12.77
CA VAL A 6 1.65 -0.98 12.68
C VAL A 6 1.57 -1.49 11.24
N VAL A 7 1.33 -2.79 11.10
CA VAL A 7 0.91 -3.42 9.86
C VAL A 7 -0.61 -3.56 9.88
N ALA A 8 -1.29 -3.00 8.89
CA ALA A 8 -2.74 -3.13 8.74
C ALA A 8 -3.10 -3.60 7.32
N VAL A 9 -4.08 -4.50 7.23
CA VAL A 9 -4.69 -4.93 5.97
C VAL A 9 -6.19 -4.64 6.04
N VAL A 10 -6.70 -3.87 5.09
CA VAL A 10 -8.11 -3.45 5.00
C VAL A 10 -8.62 -3.60 3.56
N GLU A 11 -9.93 -3.70 3.37
CA GLU A 11 -10.55 -3.87 2.04
C GLU A 11 -11.04 -2.55 1.41
N GLY A 12 -10.61 -1.43 1.97
CA GLY A 12 -10.93 -0.10 1.48
C GLY A 12 -10.70 0.95 2.55
N VAL A 13 -10.59 2.21 2.13
CA VAL A 13 -10.47 3.35 3.03
C VAL A 13 -11.16 4.58 2.44
N GLY A 14 -11.76 5.39 3.29
CA GLY A 14 -12.31 6.69 2.89
C GLY A 14 -11.22 7.75 2.62
N ASP A 15 -11.64 9.01 2.61
CA ASP A 15 -10.74 10.14 2.40
C ASP A 15 -9.64 10.20 3.50
N HIS A 16 -8.49 10.78 3.17
CA HIS A 16 -7.35 10.99 4.07
C HIS A 16 -6.72 9.67 4.60
N GLY A 17 -6.81 8.59 3.83
CA GLY A 17 -6.07 7.36 4.10
C GLY A 17 -4.56 7.63 4.22
N CYS A 18 -3.91 6.97 5.18
CA CYS A 18 -2.48 7.14 5.48
C CYS A 18 -1.99 8.58 5.74
N GLU A 19 -2.90 9.51 6.06
CA GLU A 19 -2.52 10.88 6.40
C GLU A 19 -1.63 10.91 7.65
N TYR A 20 -0.54 11.69 7.57
CA TYR A 20 0.52 11.80 8.59
C TYR A 20 1.14 10.47 9.01
N MET A 21 1.11 9.45 8.15
CA MET A 21 1.80 8.18 8.43
C MET A 21 3.32 8.39 8.42
N THR A 22 3.98 7.91 9.47
CA THR A 22 5.42 8.06 9.72
C THR A 22 6.16 6.72 9.76
N GLY A 23 5.45 5.60 9.66
CA GLY A 23 6.03 4.26 9.70
C GLY A 23 4.96 3.17 9.63
N GLY A 24 5.40 1.92 9.48
CA GLY A 24 4.51 0.76 9.37
C GLY A 24 4.14 0.42 7.93
N ARG A 25 3.19 -0.52 7.78
CA ARG A 25 2.66 -0.97 6.48
C ARG A 25 1.14 -0.84 6.44
N ALA A 26 0.62 -0.35 5.33
CA ALA A 26 -0.82 -0.28 5.09
C ALA A 26 -1.15 -0.97 3.76
N ILE A 27 -1.92 -2.06 3.82
CA ILE A 27 -2.34 -2.84 2.65
C ILE A 27 -3.82 -2.55 2.45
N ILE A 28 -4.19 -2.01 1.30
CA ILE A 28 -5.57 -1.64 0.97
C ILE A 28 -6.01 -2.45 -0.25
N LEU A 29 -6.93 -3.39 -0.02
CA LEU A 29 -7.41 -4.36 -1.01
C LEU A 29 -8.68 -3.90 -1.76
N GLY A 30 -8.95 -2.60 -1.75
CA GLY A 30 -10.13 -2.02 -2.40
C GLY A 30 -10.03 -0.51 -2.56
N GLU A 31 -11.17 0.14 -2.78
CA GLU A 31 -11.22 1.58 -3.12
C GLU A 31 -10.62 2.47 -2.02
N VAL A 32 -10.02 3.56 -2.49
CA VAL A 32 -9.35 4.57 -1.67
C VAL A 32 -10.00 5.93 -1.92
N GLY A 33 -10.34 6.64 -0.84
CA GLY A 33 -10.83 8.01 -0.93
C GLY A 33 -9.74 9.05 -1.20
N ARG A 34 -10.17 10.29 -1.34
CA ARG A 34 -9.36 11.43 -1.77
C ARG A 34 -8.26 11.79 -0.76
N ASN A 35 -7.25 12.51 -1.25
CA ASN A 35 -6.16 13.05 -0.47
C ASN A 35 -5.35 11.98 0.29
N PHE A 36 -5.24 10.79 -0.28
CA PHE A 36 -4.47 9.69 0.30
C PHE A 36 -2.98 10.08 0.42
N GLY A 37 -2.37 9.74 1.55
CA GLY A 37 -0.95 9.96 1.79
C GLY A 37 -0.55 11.42 2.07
N ALA A 38 -1.52 12.31 2.31
CA ALA A 38 -1.20 13.69 2.69
C ALA A 38 -0.34 13.74 3.96
N GLY A 39 0.76 14.48 3.92
CA GLY A 39 1.70 14.56 5.04
C GLY A 39 2.38 13.23 5.43
N MET A 40 2.30 12.19 4.58
CA MET A 40 2.97 10.92 4.81
C MET A 40 4.49 11.13 4.68
N SER A 41 5.22 10.84 5.76
CA SER A 41 6.67 11.07 5.86
C SER A 41 7.47 9.79 6.11
N GLY A 42 6.81 8.67 6.44
CA GLY A 42 7.46 7.36 6.53
C GLY A 42 6.51 6.18 6.35
N GLY A 43 7.08 4.98 6.21
CA GLY A 43 6.35 3.73 5.98
C GLY A 43 6.02 3.46 4.51
N ILE A 44 5.32 2.36 4.26
CA ILE A 44 4.95 1.88 2.91
C ILE A 44 3.46 1.56 2.89
N ALA A 45 2.77 1.94 1.81
CA ALA A 45 1.43 1.44 1.54
C ALA A 45 1.37 0.67 0.22
N TYR A 46 0.56 -0.39 0.19
CA TYR A 46 0.30 -1.20 -1.00
C TYR A 46 -1.18 -1.10 -1.35
N ILE A 47 -1.47 -0.61 -2.55
CA ILE A 47 -2.83 -0.31 -3.00
C ILE A 47 -3.20 -1.25 -4.13
N TYR A 48 -4.27 -2.01 -3.96
CA TYR A 48 -4.88 -2.78 -5.02
C TYR A 48 -5.78 -1.86 -5.86
N ASN A 49 -5.40 -1.62 -7.11
CA ASN A 49 -6.00 -0.64 -8.03
C ASN A 49 -6.43 -1.28 -9.37
N PRO A 50 -7.34 -2.27 -9.37
CA PRO A 50 -7.76 -2.96 -10.60
C PRO A 50 -8.54 -2.05 -11.57
N HIS A 51 -9.07 -0.91 -11.08
CA HIS A 51 -9.89 0.02 -11.86
C HIS A 51 -9.14 1.30 -12.28
N SER A 52 -7.85 1.42 -11.96
CA SER A 52 -7.03 2.61 -12.28
C SER A 52 -7.66 3.92 -11.77
N THR A 53 -8.22 3.90 -10.57
CA THR A 53 -8.88 5.05 -9.92
C THR A 53 -7.96 5.78 -8.93
N PHE A 54 -6.98 5.07 -8.37
CA PHE A 54 -6.16 5.55 -7.25
C PHE A 54 -5.32 6.80 -7.58
N GLU A 55 -4.87 6.95 -8.82
CA GLU A 55 -4.05 8.07 -9.27
C GLU A 55 -4.75 9.43 -9.09
N ALA A 56 -6.08 9.45 -9.18
CA ALA A 56 -6.88 10.66 -8.93
C ALA A 56 -7.13 10.92 -7.43
N MET A 57 -6.89 9.93 -6.57
CA MET A 57 -7.19 9.96 -5.14
C MET A 57 -5.97 10.30 -4.28
N VAL A 58 -4.75 10.08 -4.79
CA VAL A 58 -3.50 10.35 -4.07
C VAL A 58 -3.17 11.84 -3.99
N ASN A 59 -2.60 12.27 -2.86
CA ASN A 59 -1.92 13.56 -2.76
C ASN A 59 -0.45 13.42 -3.21
N PRO A 60 -0.05 13.98 -4.36
CA PRO A 60 1.26 13.69 -4.96
C PRO A 60 2.41 14.54 -4.38
N ILE A 61 2.16 15.39 -3.38
CA ILE A 61 3.18 16.35 -2.89
C ILE A 61 4.37 15.59 -2.29
N MET A 62 4.10 14.68 -1.34
CA MET A 62 5.14 14.02 -0.54
C MET A 62 5.38 12.55 -0.87
N VAL A 63 4.52 11.92 -1.67
CA VAL A 63 4.62 10.48 -1.99
C VAL A 63 4.87 10.24 -3.48
N ASP A 64 5.55 9.14 -3.76
CA ASP A 64 5.72 8.56 -5.10
C ASP A 64 4.83 7.31 -5.22
N LEU A 65 4.42 7.04 -6.46
CA LEU A 65 3.81 5.78 -6.87
C LEU A 65 4.85 4.95 -7.61
N ASP A 66 5.19 3.80 -7.04
CA ASP A 66 6.24 2.91 -7.53
C ASP A 66 5.67 1.56 -7.96
N PRO A 67 6.33 0.88 -8.93
CA PRO A 67 6.02 -0.51 -9.24
C PRO A 67 6.39 -1.44 -8.08
N MET A 68 5.82 -2.65 -8.12
CA MET A 68 6.10 -3.71 -7.16
C MET A 68 7.41 -4.44 -7.50
N ASP A 69 8.46 -4.17 -6.72
CA ASP A 69 9.72 -4.94 -6.76
C ASP A 69 9.59 -6.30 -6.02
N ASP A 70 10.58 -7.17 -6.18
CA ASP A 70 10.55 -8.53 -5.64
C ASP A 70 10.41 -8.59 -4.11
N GLU A 71 10.96 -7.61 -3.40
CA GLU A 71 10.86 -7.54 -1.93
C GLU A 71 9.45 -7.14 -1.52
N ALA A 72 8.90 -6.10 -2.15
CA ALA A 72 7.52 -5.66 -1.98
C ALA A 72 6.51 -6.77 -2.30
N GLN A 73 6.75 -7.54 -3.37
CA GLN A 73 5.89 -8.67 -3.75
C GLN A 73 5.86 -9.75 -2.67
N LYS A 74 7.02 -10.15 -2.15
CA LYS A 74 7.12 -11.14 -1.07
C LYS A 74 6.44 -10.66 0.21
N GLU A 75 6.70 -9.41 0.60
CA GLU A 75 6.09 -8.81 1.79
C GLU A 75 4.56 -8.73 1.64
N LEU A 76 4.07 -8.25 0.51
CA LEU A 76 2.64 -8.17 0.20
C LEU A 76 1.97 -9.54 0.23
N TYR A 77 2.55 -10.55 -0.44
CA TYR A 77 1.98 -11.90 -0.48
C TYR A 77 1.77 -12.45 0.94
N GLN A 78 2.74 -12.25 1.82
CA GLN A 78 2.66 -12.68 3.22
C GLN A 78 1.50 -12.00 3.97
N TYR A 79 1.33 -10.69 3.79
CA TYR A 79 0.25 -9.96 4.46
C TYR A 79 -1.14 -10.29 3.93
N VAL A 80 -1.30 -10.40 2.61
CA VAL A 80 -2.60 -10.76 1.99
C VAL A 80 -2.98 -12.20 2.33
N SER A 81 -2.02 -13.14 2.29
CA SER A 81 -2.25 -14.54 2.68
C SER A 81 -2.66 -14.66 4.15
N ASN A 82 -2.00 -13.92 5.05
CA ASN A 82 -2.38 -13.88 6.45
C ASN A 82 -3.78 -13.29 6.64
N HIS A 83 -4.10 -12.21 5.92
CA HIS A 83 -5.43 -11.62 5.98
C HIS A 83 -6.50 -12.63 5.53
N ALA A 84 -6.33 -13.27 4.37
CA ALA A 84 -7.21 -14.32 3.89
C ALA A 84 -7.42 -15.44 4.92
N LYS A 85 -6.33 -15.92 5.53
CA LYS A 85 -6.36 -16.98 6.55
C LYS A 85 -7.11 -16.57 7.82
N PHE A 86 -6.88 -15.36 8.32
CA PHE A 86 -7.38 -14.94 9.62
C PHE A 86 -8.77 -14.29 9.57
N THR A 87 -9.16 -13.69 8.44
CA THR A 87 -10.46 -13.02 8.30
C THR A 87 -11.45 -13.79 7.43
N GLY A 88 -10.98 -14.77 6.64
CA GLY A 88 -11.82 -15.42 5.63
C GLY A 88 -12.19 -14.48 4.47
N SER A 89 -11.48 -13.36 4.29
CA SER A 89 -11.71 -12.41 3.21
C SER A 89 -11.81 -13.09 1.84
N ALA A 90 -12.90 -12.83 1.12
CA ALA A 90 -13.07 -13.33 -0.24
C ALA A 90 -12.15 -12.58 -1.23
N VAL A 91 -11.94 -11.28 -1.00
CA VAL A 91 -11.06 -10.43 -1.82
C VAL A 91 -9.61 -10.91 -1.71
N ALA A 92 -9.10 -11.07 -0.49
CA ALA A 92 -7.74 -11.52 -0.27
C ALA A 92 -7.52 -12.95 -0.79
N ARG A 93 -8.50 -13.86 -0.64
CA ARG A 93 -8.44 -15.20 -1.25
C ARG A 93 -8.33 -15.11 -2.77
N ARG A 94 -9.20 -14.35 -3.43
CA ARG A 94 -9.13 -14.15 -4.90
C ARG A 94 -7.75 -13.64 -5.34
N ILE A 95 -7.20 -12.66 -4.63
CA ILE A 95 -5.89 -12.10 -4.92
C ILE A 95 -4.79 -13.15 -4.79
N VAL A 96 -4.79 -13.94 -3.72
CA VAL A 96 -3.78 -14.99 -3.51
C VAL A 96 -3.92 -16.13 -4.52
N ASP A 97 -5.15 -16.54 -4.84
CA ASP A 97 -5.42 -17.64 -5.78
C ASP A 97 -5.04 -17.28 -7.22
N ASN A 98 -5.07 -15.99 -7.58
CA ASN A 98 -4.76 -15.47 -8.92
C ASN A 98 -3.54 -14.54 -8.90
N TRP A 99 -2.59 -14.80 -8.00
CA TRP A 99 -1.52 -13.87 -7.63
C TRP A 99 -0.80 -13.19 -8.78
N ASN A 100 -0.34 -13.94 -9.78
CA ASN A 100 0.45 -13.38 -10.88
C ASN A 100 -0.31 -12.36 -11.74
N ASP A 101 -1.62 -12.52 -11.87
CA ASP A 101 -2.47 -11.59 -12.62
C ASP A 101 -2.88 -10.41 -11.75
N GLU A 102 -3.27 -10.69 -10.51
CA GLU A 102 -3.75 -9.68 -9.57
C GLU A 102 -2.63 -8.73 -9.10
N LEU A 103 -1.39 -9.22 -9.03
CA LEU A 103 -0.23 -8.42 -8.66
C LEU A 103 0.00 -7.22 -9.59
N LYS A 104 -0.39 -7.33 -10.86
CA LYS A 104 -0.24 -6.25 -11.86
C LYS A 104 -1.08 -5.02 -11.52
N HIS A 105 -2.07 -5.17 -10.65
CA HIS A 105 -2.95 -4.11 -10.18
C HIS A 105 -2.46 -3.44 -8.89
N PHE A 106 -1.34 -3.88 -8.32
CA PHE A 106 -0.80 -3.27 -7.11
C PHE A 106 0.14 -2.10 -7.39
N ILE A 107 -0.02 -1.05 -6.58
CA ILE A 107 0.84 0.13 -6.57
C ILE A 107 1.50 0.23 -5.19
N LYS A 108 2.81 0.46 -5.18
CA LYS A 108 3.56 0.77 -3.95
C LYS A 108 3.59 2.29 -3.76
N VAL A 109 3.21 2.76 -2.58
CA VAL A 109 3.23 4.19 -2.20
C VAL A 109 4.29 4.40 -1.14
N MET A 110 5.22 5.31 -1.42
CA MET A 110 6.31 5.65 -0.50
C MET A 110 6.55 7.16 -0.43
N PRO A 111 6.89 7.71 0.76
CA PRO A 111 7.30 9.11 0.86
C PRO A 111 8.62 9.35 0.14
N LYS A 112 8.69 10.43 -0.63
CA LYS A 112 9.84 10.82 -1.47
C LYS A 112 11.13 10.91 -0.65
N ASP A 113 11.08 11.56 0.51
CA ASP A 113 12.26 11.74 1.35
C ASP A 113 12.70 10.44 2.02
N PHE A 114 11.75 9.60 2.44
CA PHE A 114 12.06 8.28 2.98
C PHE A 114 12.74 7.39 1.93
N LYS A 115 12.22 7.40 0.70
CA LYS A 115 12.81 6.69 -0.44
C LYS A 115 14.23 7.14 -0.75
N ARG A 116 14.51 8.45 -0.73
CA ARG A 116 15.86 9.00 -0.92
C ARG A 116 16.85 8.46 0.11
N VAL A 117 16.46 8.40 1.38
CA VAL A 117 17.32 7.87 2.47
C VAL A 117 17.62 6.39 2.25
N LEU A 118 16.62 5.58 1.89
CA LEU A 118 16.83 4.15 1.61
C LEU A 118 17.80 3.93 0.44
N GLN A 119 17.68 4.73 -0.62
CA GLN A 119 18.57 4.66 -1.79
C GLN A 119 20.01 5.09 -1.48
N GLN A 120 20.20 6.03 -0.54
CA GLN A 120 21.54 6.44 -0.09
C GLN A 120 22.22 5.36 0.74
N ASN A 121 21.47 4.67 1.61
CA ASN A 121 22.00 3.64 2.49
C ASN A 121 22.27 2.30 1.79
N ALA A 122 21.72 2.10 0.58
CA ALA A 122 21.95 0.91 -0.24
C ALA A 122 23.21 1.00 -1.12
N LYS A 123 23.94 2.13 -1.08
CA LYS A 123 25.25 2.31 -1.74
C LYS A 123 26.39 2.03 -0.78
#